data_AF-A0A0F9I4Y1-F1
#
_entry.id   AF-A0A0F9I4Y1-F1
#
_cell.length_a   1.000
_cell.length_b   1.000
_cell.length_c   1.000
_cell.angle_alpha   90.00
_cell.angle_beta   90.00
_cell.angle_gamma   90.00
#
_symmetry.space_group_name_H-M   'P 1'
#
loop_
_entity.id
_entity.type
_entity.pdbx_description
1 polymer ?
#
loop_
_entity_poly.entity_id
_entity_poly.type
_entity_poly.pdbx_seq_one_letter_code
_entity_poly.pdbx_strand_id
1 'polypeptide(L)' 'MILSAREYAQKYAGGCSAKTIIRKAKRGLLPTNHKAKKVSGRYVIEIGEMEHLKDYDIKLTPKSKR' A
#
# COMPACT_ATOMS: atom_id res chain seq x y z
N MET A 1 -7.57 -6.30 -3.99
CA MET A 1 -8.70 -5.43 -3.57
C MET A 1 -8.56 -4.04 -4.18
N ILE A 2 -9.63 -3.40 -4.68
CA ILE A 2 -9.57 -2.03 -5.25
C ILE A 2 -10.38 -1.07 -4.37
N LEU A 3 -9.81 0.08 -4.02
CA LEU A 3 -10.44 1.11 -3.19
C LEU A 3 -10.36 2.48 -3.87
N SER A 4 -11.35 3.33 -3.64
CA SER A 4 -11.22 4.75 -3.96
C SER A 4 -10.18 5.43 -3.07
N ALA A 5 -9.66 6.59 -3.50
CA ALA A 5 -8.76 7.40 -2.68
C ALA A 5 -9.37 7.80 -1.31
N ARG A 6 -10.69 7.94 -1.23
CA ARG A 6 -11.39 8.26 0.02
C ARG A 6 -11.43 7.05 0.96
N GLU A 7 -11.82 5.89 0.46
CA GLU A 7 -11.88 4.66 1.25
C GLU A 7 -10.50 4.21 1.72
N TYR A 8 -9.50 4.30 0.85
CA TYR A 8 -8.11 4.02 1.21
C TYR A 8 -7.66 4.92 2.36
N ALA A 9 -8.01 6.20 2.32
CA ALA A 9 -7.60 7.14 3.36
C ALA A 9 -8.21 6.83 4.73
N GLN A 10 -9.48 6.41 4.74
CA GLN A 10 -10.18 6.02 5.96
C GLN A 10 -9.62 4.71 6.54
N LYS A 11 -9.39 3.70 5.69
CA LYS A 11 -8.95 2.37 6.14
C LYS A 11 -7.45 2.29 6.48
N TYR A 12 -6.59 2.97 5.71
CA TYR A 12 -5.15 2.74 5.74
C TYR A 12 -4.30 3.97 6.07
N ALA A 13 -4.88 5.17 6.07
CA ALA A 13 -4.10 6.41 6.25
C ALA A 13 -4.63 7.30 7.37
N GLY A 14 -5.32 6.71 8.36
CA GLY A 14 -5.69 7.39 9.61
C GLY A 14 -6.50 8.68 9.43
N GLY A 15 -7.40 8.74 8.44
CA GLY A 15 -8.24 9.92 8.22
C GLY A 15 -7.61 11.03 7.38
N CYS A 16 -6.52 10.74 6.65
CA CYS A 16 -5.99 11.67 5.64
C CYS A 16 -7.06 12.06 4.60
N SER A 17 -6.93 13.24 3.99
CA SER A 17 -7.81 13.62 2.88
C SER A 17 -7.53 12.76 1.62
N ALA A 18 -8.56 12.52 0.81
CA ALA A 18 -8.40 11.84 -0.47
C ALA A 18 -7.39 12.56 -1.40
N LYS A 19 -7.34 13.90 -1.35
CA LYS A 19 -6.36 14.70 -2.10
C LYS A 19 -4.92 14.36 -1.69
N THR A 20 -4.68 14.15 -0.39
CA THR A 20 -3.36 13.73 0.12
C THR A 20 -2.96 12.37 -0.42
N ILE A 21 -3.88 11.41 -0.45
CA ILE A 21 -3.62 10.08 -1.03
C ILE A 21 -3.28 10.18 -2.51
N ILE A 22 -4.05 10.96 -3.28
CA ILE A 22 -3.78 11.18 -4.71
C ILE A 22 -2.40 11.82 -4.92
N ARG A 23 -2.00 12.77 -4.06
CA ARG A 23 -0.68 13.39 -4.13
C ARG A 23 0.44 12.39 -3.83
N LYS A 24 0.28 11.55 -2.80
CA LYS A 24 1.23 10.47 -2.46
C LYS A 24 1.33 9.45 -3.59
N ALA A 25 0.18 9.06 -4.17
CA ALA A 25 0.09 8.19 -5.34
C ALA A 25 0.89 8.73 -6.53
N LYS A 26 0.69 10.00 -6.90
CA LYS A 26 1.45 10.65 -7.98
C LYS A 26 2.95 10.70 -7.73
N ARG A 27 3.35 10.75 -6.46
CA ARG A 27 4.76 10.79 -6.05
C ARG A 27 5.38 9.38 -5.86
N GLY A 28 4.61 8.31 -6.06
CA GLY A 28 5.09 6.95 -5.80
C GLY A 28 5.34 6.65 -4.32
N LEU A 29 4.71 7.41 -3.40
CA LEU A 29 4.88 7.26 -1.94
C LEU A 29 3.81 6.35 -1.30
N LEU A 30 3.14 5.52 -2.10
CA LEU A 30 2.27 4.48 -1.57
C LEU A 30 3.12 3.26 -1.18
N PRO A 31 2.69 2.45 -0.21
CA PRO A 31 3.33 1.18 0.09
C PRO A 31 3.48 0.30 -1.16
N THR A 32 4.51 -0.55 -1.18
CA THR A 32 4.95 -1.30 -2.36
C THR A 32 3.88 -2.23 -2.93
N ASN A 33 2.98 -2.72 -2.08
CA ASN A 33 1.84 -3.56 -2.44
C ASN A 33 0.61 -2.76 -2.92
N HIS A 34 0.68 -1.43 -2.97
CA HIS A 34 -0.41 -0.55 -3.36
C HIS A 34 -0.07 0.17 -4.67
N LYS A 35 -0.85 -0.08 -5.72
CA LYS A 35 -0.74 0.58 -7.02
C LYS A 35 -1.86 1.58 -7.22
N ALA A 36 -1.52 2.82 -7.56
CA ALA A 36 -2.53 3.80 -7.94
C ALA A 36 -2.82 3.73 -9.44
N LYS A 37 -4.11 3.66 -9.81
CA LYS A 37 -4.57 3.66 -11.19
C LYS A 37 -5.61 4.77 -11.39
N LYS A 38 -5.65 5.35 -12.59
CA LYS A 38 -6.68 6.32 -12.98
C LYS A 38 -7.73 5.61 -13.83
N VAL A 39 -8.98 5.58 -13.37
CA VAL A 39 -10.12 4.93 -14.04
C VAL A 39 -11.22 5.96 -14.20
N SER A 40 -11.65 6.21 -15.44
CA SER A 40 -12.72 7.17 -15.77
C SER A 40 -12.55 8.54 -15.09
N GLY A 41 -11.32 9.07 -15.10
CA GLY A 41 -10.98 10.36 -14.49
C GLY A 41 -10.73 10.33 -12.97
N ARG A 42 -11.04 9.23 -12.28
CA ARG A 42 -10.89 9.08 -10.82
C ARG A 42 -9.65 8.25 -10.47
N TYR A 43 -9.03 8.55 -9.33
CA TYR A 43 -7.93 7.76 -8.79
C TYR A 43 -8.48 6.64 -7.91
N VAL A 44 -8.06 5.41 -8.21
CA VAL A 44 -8.30 4.21 -7.40
C VAL A 44 -6.96 3.64 -6.97
N ILE A 45 -6.94 2.98 -5.82
CA ILE A 45 -5.78 2.29 -5.26
C ILE A 45 -6.09 0.81 -5.26
N GLU A 46 -5.30 0.07 -6.03
CA GLU A 46 -5.31 -1.37 -6.08
C GLU A 46 -4.32 -1.89 -5.06
N ILE A 47 -4.83 -2.68 -4.12
CA ILE A 47 -4.07 -3.35 -3.07
C ILE A 47 -3.87 -4.78 -3.54
N GLY A 48 -2.62 -5.11 -3.88
CA GLY A 48 -2.18 -6.48 -4.14
C GLY A 48 -2.14 -7.29 -2.85
N GLU A 49 -2.30 -8.60 -2.98
CA GLU A 49 -2.25 -9.51 -1.84
C GLU A 49 -0.81 -9.61 -1.30
N MET A 50 -0.66 -9.63 0.03
CA MET A 50 0.63 -9.78 0.71
C MET A 50 1.13 -11.23 0.74
N GLU A 51 0.68 -12.10 -0.17
CA GLU A 51 1.11 -13.50 -0.15
C GLU A 51 2.62 -13.64 -0.32
N HIS A 52 3.25 -12.73 -1.08
CA HIS A 52 4.70 -12.72 -1.30
C HIS A 52 5.54 -12.37 -0.06
N LEU A 53 4.95 -11.94 1.06
CA LEU A 53 5.70 -11.68 2.31
C LEU A 53 5.70 -12.87 3.28
N LYS A 54 4.87 -13.90 3.06
CA LYS A 54 4.93 -15.13 3.87
C LYS A 54 6.17 -15.96 3.57
N ASP A 55 6.63 -15.97 2.33
CA ASP A 55 7.84 -16.71 1.91
C ASP A 55 9.14 -16.07 2.41
N TYR A 56 9.08 -14.81 2.83
CA TYR A 56 10.18 -14.10 3.49
C TYR A 56 9.98 -13.98 5.00
N ASP A 57 9.36 -14.99 5.63
CA ASP A 57 9.74 -15.30 7.00
C ASP A 57 11.23 -15.62 6.98
N ILE A 58 12.05 -14.57 7.10
CA ILE A 58 13.45 -14.64 7.44
C ILE A 58 13.42 -15.37 8.77
N LYS A 59 13.58 -16.70 8.72
CA LYS A 59 13.90 -17.50 9.89
C LYS A 59 15.12 -16.79 10.45
N LEU A 60 14.92 -16.05 11.53
CA LEU A 60 15.99 -15.44 12.30
C LEU A 60 16.85 -16.62 12.76
N THR A 61 17.84 -16.99 11.95
CA THR A 61 18.86 -17.93 12.38
C THR A 61 19.47 -17.29 13.60
N PRO A 62 19.36 -17.90 14.80
CA PRO A 62 19.95 -17.33 15.99
C PRO A 62 21.42 -17.10 15.69
N LYS A 63 21.87 -15.85 15.88
CA LYS A 63 23.23 -15.43 15.61
C LYS A 63 24.16 -16.39 16.36
N SER A 64 24.90 -17.23 15.62
CA SER A 64 25.87 -18.13 16.23
C SER A 64 26.86 -17.29 17.02
N LYS A 65 26.93 -17.50 18.35
CA LYS A 65 27.95 -16.87 19.20
C LYS A 65 29.31 -17.41 18.76
N ARG A 66 30.05 -16.62 17.99
CA ARG A 66 31.51 -16.73 17.86
C ARG A 66 32.09 -15.41 18.33
#